data_AF-A0A1Y2CKW2-F1
#
_entry.id   AF-A0A1Y2CKW2-F1
#
_cell.length_a   1.000
_cell.length_b   1.000
_cell.length_c   1.000
_cell.angle_alpha   90.00
_cell.angle_beta   90.00
_cell.angle_gamma   90.00
#
_symmetry.space_group_name_H-M   'P 1'
#
loop_
_entity.id
_entity.type
_entity.pdbx_description
1 polymer ?
#
loop_
_entity_poly.entity_id
_entity_poly.type
_entity_poly.pdbx_seq_one_letter_code
_entity_poly.pdbx_strand_id
1 'polypeptide(L)'
;MKARNFFENECSCELFPRHGYGGQEHIETLRATVTSQKTKRISWRKDQLFKLHSWIVEHNNLISEAVRKDLRKVLDMLLTLNTIAANAFNNLDDWTKAETTLNNSAKVVREARGLVLIVGTWDFALQSVLLPLISAIAAGNCVAVKTSDLTPNTSLLLSQSIPRVLDNDAIKLLNLDLPQILNTLKFDLIYFSEPSQLSTSLLSNSASVNQDTPVLQLQSGKSVTYVHSDAIIEATATRIAYAKFGINCGQSSTAPSYVLVHTESYPRPIESTAYGRIINRTHLQYLQTTLTNQLALPHSNLEFGGESDLTHLFLEPTVVSGVTLTDPLMQYDLNGPILPILEVGDVFDAARIIRERGYTPVTSIYTQTPKITTPILETTHSGTLIVNDSYIHNHMHIQERTGSWRSHIHGKYPPFASRRDVIEVVNRWSRKRLDVGGWRRFVALFLPKVWKIVVVYVAFWIGKSVGEEDGWEGVLDRIRLILP
;
A
#
# COMPACT_ATOMS: atom_id res chain seq x y z
N MET A 1 -17.96 -15.63 29.58
CA MET A 1 -19.19 -14.83 29.81
C MET A 1 -19.04 -13.33 29.48
N LYS A 2 -17.88 -12.68 29.67
CA LYS A 2 -17.71 -11.24 29.35
C LYS A 2 -17.69 -10.86 27.84
N ALA A 3 -17.49 -11.83 26.92
CA ALA A 3 -17.51 -11.59 25.47
C ALA A 3 -18.92 -11.66 24.83
N ARG A 4 -19.93 -12.19 25.54
CA ARG A 4 -21.31 -12.33 25.01
C ARG A 4 -22.11 -11.03 25.09
N ASN A 5 -21.82 -10.19 26.09
CA ASN A 5 -22.53 -8.92 26.30
C ASN A 5 -22.17 -7.80 25.30
N PHE A 6 -21.22 -8.01 24.38
CA PHE A 6 -20.82 -6.98 23.41
C PHE A 6 -21.80 -6.85 22.22
N PHE A 7 -22.56 -7.91 21.91
CA PHE A 7 -23.49 -7.91 20.77
C PHE A 7 -24.98 -7.91 21.14
N GLU A 8 -25.37 -8.36 22.33
CA GLU A 8 -26.80 -8.53 22.67
C GLU A 8 -27.51 -7.23 23.07
N ASN A 9 -26.79 -6.19 23.50
CA ASN A 9 -27.42 -4.95 24.00
C ASN A 9 -27.52 -3.80 22.98
N GLU A 10 -27.04 -3.95 21.75
CA GLU A 10 -27.16 -2.93 20.68
C GLU A 10 -27.66 -3.50 19.35
N CYS A 11 -28.27 -4.69 19.37
CA CYS A 11 -28.89 -5.29 18.19
C CYS A 11 -30.30 -4.73 17.93
N SER A 12 -30.45 -3.40 17.98
CA SER A 12 -31.51 -2.72 17.22
C SER A 12 -30.94 -2.43 15.84
N CYS A 13 -31.49 -3.10 14.83
CA CYS A 13 -31.21 -2.87 13.42
C CYS A 13 -31.56 -1.43 13.00
N GLU A 14 -30.69 -0.47 13.32
CA GLU A 14 -30.56 0.79 12.61
C GLU A 14 -29.17 0.78 11.96
N LEU A 15 -29.13 0.35 10.70
CA LEU A 15 -28.00 0.49 9.79
C LEU A 15 -27.63 1.97 9.69
N PHE A 16 -26.69 2.42 10.53
CA PHE A 16 -26.10 3.76 10.58
C PHE A 16 -27.13 4.92 10.70
N PRO A 17 -26.94 5.88 11.61
CA PRO A 17 -27.53 7.19 11.40
C PRO A 17 -26.97 7.74 10.07
N ARG A 18 -27.80 7.80 9.02
CA ARG A 18 -27.53 8.52 7.76
C ARG A 18 -27.57 10.04 7.98
N HIS A 19 -26.92 10.52 9.04
CA HIS A 19 -26.83 11.93 9.35
C HIS A 19 -25.39 12.36 9.18
N GLY A 20 -25.12 12.91 8.00
CA GLY A 20 -23.82 13.43 7.62
C GLY A 20 -23.51 14.69 8.41
N TYR A 21 -22.47 14.63 9.24
CA TYR A 21 -21.72 15.81 9.70
C TYR A 21 -20.22 15.53 9.96
N GLY A 22 -19.75 14.28 9.87
CA GLY A 22 -18.37 13.98 10.27
C GLY A 22 -17.27 14.41 9.30
N GLY A 23 -17.52 14.54 7.99
CA GLY A 23 -16.43 14.70 7.00
C GLY A 23 -15.54 15.93 7.21
N GLN A 24 -16.15 17.12 7.17
CA GLN A 24 -15.42 18.39 7.26
C GLN A 24 -14.80 18.58 8.65
N GLU A 25 -15.57 18.38 9.72
CA GLU A 25 -15.14 18.51 11.11
C GLU A 25 -14.00 17.54 11.46
N HIS A 26 -14.08 16.29 10.97
CA HIS A 26 -13.01 15.31 11.13
C HIS A 26 -11.72 15.81 10.47
N ILE A 27 -11.80 16.35 9.26
CA ILE A 27 -10.63 16.87 8.54
C ILE A 27 -10.05 18.10 9.22
N GLU A 28 -10.88 19.02 9.71
CA GLU A 28 -10.44 20.19 10.47
C GLU A 28 -9.68 19.78 11.74
N THR A 29 -10.21 18.81 12.49
CA THR A 29 -9.54 18.23 13.66
C THR A 29 -8.19 17.62 13.27
N LEU A 30 -8.17 16.78 12.22
CA LEU A 30 -6.94 16.14 11.76
C LEU A 30 -5.89 17.17 11.32
N ARG A 31 -6.31 18.24 10.62
CA ARG A 31 -5.45 19.34 10.18
C ARG A 31 -4.91 20.18 11.35
N ALA A 32 -5.73 20.43 12.36
CA ALA A 32 -5.28 21.06 13.60
C ALA A 32 -4.21 20.20 14.30
N THR A 33 -4.41 18.88 14.34
CA THR A 33 -3.43 17.92 14.90
C THR A 33 -2.13 17.89 14.11
N VAL A 34 -2.18 17.92 12.76
CA VAL A 34 -0.97 18.07 11.91
C VAL A 34 -0.21 19.34 12.29
N THR A 35 -0.91 20.48 12.40
CA THR A 35 -0.33 21.78 12.73
C THR A 35 0.31 21.79 14.13
N SER A 36 -0.31 21.12 15.10
CA SER A 36 0.23 20.97 16.47
C SER A 36 1.52 20.15 16.55
N GLN A 37 1.82 19.37 15.50
CA GLN A 37 2.94 18.42 15.44
C GLN A 37 2.92 17.33 16.53
N LYS A 38 1.76 17.09 17.18
CA LYS A 38 1.57 16.04 18.20
C LYS A 38 2.14 14.69 17.75
N THR A 39 1.84 14.30 16.51
CA THR A 39 2.22 13.02 15.91
C THR A 39 3.72 12.88 15.60
N LYS A 40 4.49 13.97 15.65
CA LYS A 40 5.95 13.91 15.42
C LYS A 40 6.69 13.21 16.56
N ARG A 41 6.16 13.24 17.78
CA ARG A 41 6.81 12.67 18.97
C ARG A 41 6.91 11.15 18.85
N ILE A 42 8.12 10.61 18.98
CA ILE A 42 8.38 9.15 18.94
C ILE A 42 7.56 8.42 20.01
N SER A 43 7.41 9.00 21.21
CA SER A 43 6.61 8.43 22.29
C SER A 43 5.13 8.27 21.91
N TRP A 44 4.54 9.27 21.23
CA TRP A 44 3.18 9.18 20.73
C TRP A 44 3.04 8.05 19.71
N ARG A 45 3.96 7.98 18.74
CA ARG A 45 3.92 6.93 17.70
C ARG A 45 4.03 5.53 18.31
N LYS A 46 4.93 5.33 19.27
CA LYS A 46 5.09 4.07 20.01
C LYS A 46 3.82 3.69 20.78
N ASP A 47 3.21 4.65 21.47
CA ASP A 47 1.95 4.43 22.19
C ASP A 47 0.83 3.97 21.25
N GLN A 48 0.67 4.62 20.09
CA GLN A 48 -0.34 4.23 19.10
C GLN A 48 -0.08 2.84 18.50
N LEU A 49 1.17 2.53 18.15
CA LEU A 49 1.55 1.21 17.64
C LEU A 49 1.31 0.10 18.68
N PHE A 50 1.64 0.36 19.94
CA PHE A 50 1.41 -0.57 21.04
C PHE A 50 -0.07 -0.81 21.31
N LYS A 51 -0.89 0.24 21.31
CA LYS A 51 -2.36 0.15 21.45
C LYS A 51 -2.98 -0.68 20.33
N LEU A 52 -2.56 -0.43 19.08
CA LEU A 52 -3.03 -1.20 17.93
C LEU A 52 -2.64 -2.69 18.04
N HIS A 53 -1.38 -2.98 18.35
CA HIS A 53 -0.89 -4.34 18.58
C HIS A 53 -1.71 -5.04 19.67
N SER A 54 -1.88 -4.40 20.83
CA SER A 54 -2.61 -4.98 21.96
C SER A 54 -4.07 -5.26 21.61
N TRP A 55 -4.74 -4.33 20.91
CA TRP A 55 -6.11 -4.54 20.44
C TRP A 55 -6.24 -5.74 19.50
N ILE A 56 -5.31 -5.91 18.54
CA ILE A 56 -5.30 -7.06 17.61
C ILE A 56 -5.18 -8.38 18.38
N VAL A 57 -4.29 -8.45 19.37
CA VAL A 57 -4.05 -9.65 20.19
C VAL A 57 -5.27 -9.96 21.07
N GLU A 58 -5.79 -8.97 21.79
CA GLU A 58 -6.89 -9.15 22.76
C GLU A 58 -8.24 -9.45 22.09
N HIS A 59 -8.46 -8.91 20.88
CA HIS A 59 -9.76 -8.99 20.19
C HIS A 59 -9.72 -9.93 18.98
N ASN A 60 -8.74 -10.83 18.89
CA ASN A 60 -8.55 -11.75 17.77
C ASN A 60 -9.85 -12.47 17.35
N ASN A 61 -10.60 -13.01 18.31
CA ASN A 61 -11.86 -13.71 18.04
C ASN A 61 -12.93 -12.79 17.44
N LEU A 62 -13.07 -11.57 17.99
CA LEU A 62 -14.04 -10.58 17.52
C LEU A 62 -13.70 -10.14 16.09
N ILE A 63 -12.43 -9.87 15.85
CA ILE A 63 -11.91 -9.47 14.54
C ILE A 63 -12.13 -10.58 13.51
N SER A 64 -11.76 -11.81 13.87
CA SER A 64 -11.96 -12.99 13.02
C SER A 64 -13.42 -13.18 12.65
N GLU A 65 -14.32 -13.01 13.62
CA GLU A 65 -15.76 -13.15 13.39
C GLU A 65 -16.31 -12.09 12.44
N ALA A 66 -15.90 -10.82 12.57
CA ALA A 66 -16.35 -9.76 11.67
C ALA A 66 -15.94 -10.02 10.21
N VAL A 67 -14.67 -10.38 9.99
CA VAL A 67 -14.17 -10.70 8.65
C VAL A 67 -14.80 -11.99 8.13
N ARG A 68 -15.06 -12.98 8.99
CA ARG A 68 -15.78 -14.21 8.62
C ARG A 68 -17.22 -13.93 8.20
N LYS A 69 -17.91 -12.95 8.79
CA LYS A 69 -19.26 -12.57 8.33
C LYS A 69 -19.25 -11.98 6.92
N ASP A 70 -18.21 -11.25 6.55
CA ASP A 70 -18.09 -10.66 5.21
C ASP A 70 -17.57 -11.67 4.16
N LEU A 71 -16.52 -12.44 4.48
CA LEU A 71 -15.77 -13.27 3.51
C LEU A 71 -15.87 -14.78 3.76
N ARG A 72 -16.51 -15.19 4.87
CA ARG A 72 -16.64 -16.60 5.32
C ARG A 72 -15.30 -17.34 5.43
N LYS A 73 -14.24 -16.62 5.80
CA LYS A 73 -12.87 -17.11 5.96
C LYS A 73 -12.45 -17.20 7.43
N VAL A 74 -11.54 -18.13 7.77
CA VAL A 74 -10.80 -18.17 9.05
C VAL A 74 -9.46 -17.45 8.86
N LEU A 75 -9.13 -16.45 9.70
CA LEU A 75 -7.92 -15.64 9.52
C LEU A 75 -6.67 -16.33 10.08
N ASP A 76 -5.84 -16.84 9.18
CA ASP A 76 -4.39 -17.04 9.45
C ASP A 76 -3.59 -15.71 9.34
N MET A 77 -4.32 -14.60 9.18
CA MET A 77 -3.79 -13.31 8.72
C MET A 77 -3.60 -12.25 9.81
N LEU A 78 -4.06 -12.54 11.03
CA LEU A 78 -3.84 -11.69 12.21
C LEU A 78 -2.39 -11.77 12.69
N LEU A 79 -1.72 -12.91 12.46
CA LEU A 79 -0.31 -13.09 12.80
C LEU A 79 0.58 -12.09 12.06
N THR A 80 0.35 -11.90 10.76
CA THR A 80 1.11 -10.93 9.94
C THR A 80 0.94 -9.50 10.44
N LEU A 81 -0.30 -9.09 10.73
CA LEU A 81 -0.60 -7.77 11.29
C LEU A 81 0.10 -7.55 12.62
N ASN A 82 0.02 -8.55 13.51
CA ASN A 82 0.64 -8.50 14.82
C ASN A 82 2.17 -8.36 14.72
N THR A 83 2.78 -9.18 13.86
CA THR A 83 4.23 -9.17 13.63
C THR A 83 4.70 -7.82 13.09
N ILE A 84 3.96 -7.23 12.15
CA ILE A 84 4.31 -5.93 11.55
C ILE A 84 4.16 -4.80 12.57
N ALA A 85 3.09 -4.78 13.35
CA ALA A 85 2.90 -3.79 14.41
C ALA A 85 4.02 -3.87 15.46
N ALA A 86 4.36 -5.08 15.92
CA ALA A 86 5.45 -5.31 16.86
C ALA A 86 6.81 -4.89 16.28
N ASN A 87 7.09 -5.24 15.01
CA ASN A 87 8.32 -4.85 14.32
C ASN A 87 8.44 -3.32 14.21
N ALA A 88 7.35 -2.63 13.85
CA ALA A 88 7.32 -1.18 13.77
C ALA A 88 7.57 -0.52 15.14
N PHE A 89 6.98 -1.05 16.21
CA PHE A 89 7.21 -0.58 17.57
C PHE A 89 8.67 -0.74 18.00
N ASN A 90 9.24 -1.94 17.80
CA ASN A 90 10.58 -2.29 18.27
C ASN A 90 11.69 -1.54 17.55
N ASN A 91 11.52 -1.25 16.26
CA ASN A 91 12.56 -0.63 15.44
C ASN A 91 12.37 0.88 15.23
N LEU A 92 11.34 1.49 15.82
CA LEU A 92 10.96 2.87 15.51
C LEU A 92 12.09 3.88 15.74
N ASP A 93 12.85 3.74 16.85
CA ASP A 93 13.93 4.68 17.16
C ASP A 93 14.99 4.66 16.07
N ASP A 94 15.43 3.46 15.66
CA ASP A 94 16.40 3.25 14.59
C ASP A 94 15.89 3.74 13.25
N TRP A 95 14.59 3.57 13.00
CA TRP A 95 13.98 4.03 11.77
C TRP A 95 13.99 5.55 11.67
N THR A 96 13.75 6.26 12.77
CA THR A 96 13.73 7.75 12.82
C THR A 96 15.11 8.42 12.86
N LYS A 97 16.20 7.67 12.99
CA LYS A 97 17.56 8.26 13.01
C LYS A 97 17.87 8.97 11.69
N ALA A 98 18.44 10.17 11.79
CA ALA A 98 18.94 10.90 10.62
C ALA A 98 20.11 10.15 9.98
N GLU A 99 20.09 10.04 8.65
CA GLU A 99 21.16 9.40 7.89
C GLU A 99 22.21 10.47 7.54
N THR A 100 23.36 10.46 8.21
CA THR A 100 24.48 11.37 7.91
C THR A 100 25.19 10.95 6.63
N THR A 101 25.39 11.90 5.72
CA THR A 101 26.14 11.75 4.47
C THR A 101 27.20 12.85 4.35
N LEU A 102 28.20 12.68 3.48
CA LEU A 102 29.26 13.66 3.18
C LEU A 102 29.93 14.27 4.45
N ASN A 103 30.91 13.57 5.02
CA ASN A 103 31.76 14.07 6.12
C ASN A 103 30.97 14.70 7.29
N ASN A 104 29.81 14.15 7.66
CA ASN A 104 28.88 14.64 8.69
C ASN A 104 28.29 16.05 8.45
N SER A 105 28.42 16.61 7.25
CA SER A 105 27.90 17.95 6.90
C SER A 105 26.53 17.93 6.23
N ALA A 106 26.07 16.76 5.76
CA ALA A 106 24.73 16.58 5.24
C ALA A 106 24.00 15.51 6.05
N LYS A 107 22.71 15.73 6.32
CA LYS A 107 21.83 14.78 7.00
C LYS A 107 20.57 14.62 6.19
N VAL A 108 20.17 13.38 5.95
CA VAL A 108 18.86 13.06 5.41
C VAL A 108 17.94 12.78 6.58
N VAL A 109 16.85 13.54 6.67
CA VAL A 109 15.82 13.38 7.70
C VAL A 109 14.53 12.94 7.01
N ARG A 110 13.84 11.97 7.59
CA ARG A 110 12.51 11.54 7.14
C ARG A 110 11.45 12.28 7.94
N GLU A 111 10.53 12.95 7.27
CA GLU A 111 9.43 13.70 7.90
C GLU A 111 8.08 13.10 7.51
N ALA A 112 7.06 13.30 8.36
CA ALA A 112 5.69 12.93 8.02
C ALA A 112 5.20 13.74 6.81
N ARG A 113 4.37 13.13 5.95
CA ARG A 113 3.71 13.81 4.83
C ARG A 113 2.66 14.81 5.32
N GLY A 114 2.00 14.52 6.43
CA GLY A 114 0.96 15.36 7.02
C GLY A 114 -0.33 14.55 7.24
N LEU A 115 -1.39 14.90 6.52
CA LEU A 115 -2.68 14.20 6.51
C LEU A 115 -2.76 13.22 5.34
N VAL A 116 -2.81 11.94 5.66
CA VAL A 116 -2.87 10.82 4.71
C VAL A 116 -4.29 10.26 4.62
N LEU A 117 -4.80 10.02 3.41
CA LEU A 117 -5.97 9.18 3.19
C LEU A 117 -5.56 7.75 2.88
N ILE A 118 -6.07 6.78 3.63
CA ILE A 118 -5.96 5.34 3.33
C ILE A 118 -7.32 4.85 2.83
N VAL A 119 -7.35 4.28 1.63
CA VAL A 119 -8.53 3.64 1.04
C VAL A 119 -8.30 2.12 1.04
N GLY A 120 -9.07 1.41 1.87
CA GLY A 120 -9.06 -0.05 1.97
C GLY A 120 -9.82 -0.74 0.84
N THR A 121 -9.43 -1.98 0.54
CA THR A 121 -10.13 -2.88 -0.40
C THR A 121 -10.84 -4.01 0.35
N TRP A 122 -11.74 -4.73 -0.30
CA TRP A 122 -12.66 -5.71 0.31
C TRP A 122 -12.05 -7.11 0.48
N ASP A 123 -11.14 -7.52 -0.42
CA ASP A 123 -10.57 -8.87 -0.48
C ASP A 123 -9.79 -9.21 0.81
N PHE A 124 -9.12 -8.21 1.37
CA PHE A 124 -8.43 -8.25 2.65
C PHE A 124 -8.79 -7.04 3.52
N ALA A 125 -10.10 -6.80 3.72
CA ALA A 125 -10.67 -5.62 4.37
C ALA A 125 -9.96 -5.10 5.64
N LEU A 126 -9.50 -6.00 6.50
CA LEU A 126 -8.77 -5.60 7.70
C LEU A 126 -7.32 -5.21 7.38
N GLN A 127 -6.59 -6.04 6.64
CA GLN A 127 -5.17 -5.82 6.36
C GLN A 127 -4.94 -4.64 5.43
N SER A 128 -5.81 -4.46 4.44
CA SER A 128 -5.74 -3.35 3.49
C SER A 128 -5.80 -2.00 4.20
N VAL A 129 -6.42 -1.93 5.38
CA VAL A 129 -6.46 -0.71 6.21
C VAL A 129 -5.33 -0.69 7.23
N LEU A 130 -5.17 -1.76 8.02
CA LEU A 130 -4.28 -1.73 9.19
C LEU A 130 -2.80 -1.75 8.83
N LEU A 131 -2.40 -2.44 7.75
CA LEU A 131 -1.00 -2.46 7.30
C LEU A 131 -0.49 -1.06 6.93
N PRO A 132 -1.14 -0.31 6.01
CA PRO A 132 -0.71 1.05 5.72
C PRO A 132 -0.91 2.00 6.91
N LEU A 133 -1.90 1.76 7.79
CA LEU A 133 -2.09 2.55 9.01
C LEU A 133 -0.89 2.43 9.96
N ILE A 134 -0.38 1.22 10.20
CA ILE A 134 0.84 0.98 11.00
C ILE A 134 2.00 1.82 10.46
N SER A 135 2.23 1.76 9.14
CA SER A 135 3.31 2.51 8.49
C SER A 135 3.10 4.02 8.54
N ALA A 136 1.86 4.50 8.40
CA ALA A 136 1.52 5.92 8.49
C ALA A 136 1.70 6.48 9.90
N ILE A 137 1.30 5.73 10.93
CA ILE A 137 1.54 6.06 12.36
C ILE A 137 3.04 6.10 12.65
N ALA A 138 3.78 5.07 12.20
CA ALA A 138 5.22 4.99 12.40
C ALA A 138 5.94 6.19 11.76
N ALA A 139 5.48 6.66 10.59
CA ALA A 139 5.99 7.86 9.93
C ALA A 139 5.55 9.17 10.61
N GLY A 140 4.55 9.15 11.48
CA GLY A 140 4.05 10.31 12.24
C GLY A 140 2.98 11.13 11.54
N ASN A 141 2.19 10.51 10.67
CA ASN A 141 1.10 11.18 9.95
C ASN A 141 -0.19 11.23 10.79
N CYS A 142 -1.05 12.20 10.50
CA CYS A 142 -2.48 12.07 10.77
C CYS A 142 -3.13 11.26 9.64
N VAL A 143 -4.15 10.47 9.95
CA VAL A 143 -4.71 9.50 9.01
C VAL A 143 -6.23 9.58 8.97
N ALA A 144 -6.76 9.77 7.77
CA ALA A 144 -8.15 9.51 7.43
C ALA A 144 -8.26 8.13 6.76
N VAL A 145 -9.28 7.36 7.13
CA VAL A 145 -9.48 6.00 6.62
C VAL A 145 -10.85 5.89 5.94
N LYS A 146 -10.90 5.38 4.71
CA LYS A 146 -12.13 4.90 4.06
C LYS A 146 -12.03 3.39 3.89
N THR A 147 -12.94 2.65 4.51
CA THR A 147 -13.08 1.20 4.36
C THR A 147 -13.94 0.85 3.14
N SER A 148 -13.96 -0.42 2.74
CA SER A 148 -14.81 -0.88 1.64
C SER A 148 -16.27 -1.02 2.08
N ASP A 149 -17.19 -0.60 1.21
CA ASP A 149 -18.64 -0.75 1.41
C ASP A 149 -19.11 -2.20 1.19
N LEU A 150 -18.26 -3.04 0.58
CA LEU A 150 -18.53 -4.47 0.36
C LEU A 150 -18.28 -5.34 1.60
N THR A 151 -17.63 -4.80 2.64
CA THR A 151 -17.32 -5.52 3.89
C THR A 151 -17.89 -4.77 5.10
N PRO A 152 -19.22 -4.71 5.25
CA PRO A 152 -19.89 -3.88 6.26
C PRO A 152 -19.58 -4.31 7.70
N ASN A 153 -19.41 -5.61 7.97
CA ASN A 153 -19.12 -6.08 9.32
C ASN A 153 -17.72 -5.66 9.77
N THR A 154 -16.73 -5.77 8.88
CA THR A 154 -15.36 -5.31 9.11
C THR A 154 -15.30 -3.78 9.23
N SER A 155 -16.04 -3.07 8.38
CA SER A 155 -16.15 -1.60 8.45
C SER A 155 -16.75 -1.12 9.77
N LEU A 156 -17.79 -1.78 10.26
CA LEU A 156 -18.42 -1.47 11.55
C LEU A 156 -17.48 -1.75 12.72
N LEU A 157 -16.76 -2.88 12.70
CA LEU A 157 -15.77 -3.19 13.71
C LEU A 157 -14.70 -2.10 13.81
N LEU A 158 -14.16 -1.67 12.67
CA LEU A 158 -13.12 -0.64 12.63
C LEU A 158 -13.65 0.72 13.06
N SER A 159 -14.87 1.10 12.67
CA SER A 159 -15.47 2.38 13.05
C SER A 159 -15.74 2.49 14.55
N GLN A 160 -16.07 1.39 15.22
CA GLN A 160 -16.26 1.36 16.66
C GLN A 160 -14.93 1.26 17.43
N SER A 161 -13.95 0.56 16.88
CA SER A 161 -12.70 0.25 17.59
C SER A 161 -11.68 1.38 17.50
N ILE A 162 -11.43 1.93 16.31
CA ILE A 162 -10.36 2.93 16.10
C ILE A 162 -10.52 4.16 17.02
N PRO A 163 -11.70 4.80 17.15
CA PRO A 163 -11.85 5.97 18.03
C PRO A 163 -11.65 5.68 19.52
N ARG A 164 -11.80 4.41 19.93
CA ARG A 164 -11.63 3.97 21.33
C ARG A 164 -10.19 3.53 21.64
N VAL A 165 -9.52 2.95 20.65
CA VAL A 165 -8.18 2.36 20.79
C VAL A 165 -7.09 3.37 20.47
N LEU A 166 -7.32 4.22 19.47
CA LEU A 166 -6.31 5.13 18.94
C LEU A 166 -6.70 6.60 19.21
N ASP A 167 -5.73 7.48 19.01
CA ASP A 167 -5.90 8.92 19.16
C ASP A 167 -6.88 9.47 18.11
N ASN A 168 -8.12 9.69 18.54
CA ASN A 168 -9.22 10.13 17.68
C ASN A 168 -9.03 11.55 17.11
N ASP A 169 -8.06 12.33 17.60
CA ASP A 169 -7.70 13.63 17.00
C ASP A 169 -6.76 13.47 15.80
N ALA A 170 -6.06 12.33 15.71
CA ALA A 170 -5.02 12.06 14.72
C ALA A 170 -5.44 10.96 13.71
N ILE A 171 -6.38 10.10 14.07
CA ILE A 171 -6.79 8.95 13.25
C ILE A 171 -8.32 8.86 13.24
N LYS A 172 -8.94 9.00 12.07
CA LYS A 172 -10.41 8.97 11.94
C LYS A 172 -10.85 8.13 10.74
N LEU A 173 -11.98 7.45 10.88
CA LEU A 173 -12.69 6.89 9.73
C LEU A 173 -13.63 7.94 9.13
N LEU A 174 -13.73 7.93 7.81
CA LEU A 174 -14.65 8.77 7.05
C LEU A 174 -15.82 7.91 6.57
N ASN A 175 -17.01 8.26 7.04
CA ASN A 175 -18.27 7.66 6.60
C ASN A 175 -18.89 8.50 5.46
N LEU A 176 -18.13 8.68 4.39
CA LEU A 176 -18.53 9.39 3.17
C LEU A 176 -18.15 8.54 1.97
N ASP A 177 -18.89 8.68 0.87
CA ASP A 177 -18.54 7.99 -0.37
C ASP A 177 -17.20 8.49 -0.90
N LEU A 178 -16.42 7.59 -1.49
CA LEU A 178 -15.08 7.90 -2.00
C LEU A 178 -15.06 9.10 -2.98
N PRO A 179 -16.00 9.24 -3.95
CA PRO A 179 -16.05 10.42 -4.80
C PRO A 179 -16.23 11.71 -4.02
N GLN A 180 -17.07 11.72 -2.98
CA GLN A 180 -17.28 12.89 -2.14
C GLN A 180 -15.99 13.24 -1.39
N ILE A 181 -15.33 12.27 -0.77
CA ILE A 181 -14.05 12.45 -0.07
C ILE A 181 -13.01 13.09 -1.01
N LEU A 182 -12.82 12.51 -2.20
CA LEU A 182 -11.79 12.95 -3.15
C LEU A 182 -12.08 14.33 -3.74
N ASN A 183 -13.35 14.72 -3.86
CA ASN A 183 -13.76 15.98 -4.46
C ASN A 183 -13.86 17.15 -3.47
N THR A 184 -14.03 16.89 -2.16
CA THR A 184 -14.25 17.96 -1.19
C THR A 184 -13.15 18.09 -0.14
N LEU A 185 -12.36 17.05 0.13
CA LEU A 185 -11.40 17.04 1.23
C LEU A 185 -9.96 16.98 0.70
N LYS A 186 -9.09 17.88 1.17
CA LYS A 186 -7.68 17.95 0.75
C LYS A 186 -6.81 17.01 1.58
N PHE A 187 -6.00 16.19 0.93
CA PHE A 187 -4.99 15.33 1.56
C PHE A 187 -3.57 15.68 1.09
N ASP A 188 -2.57 15.31 1.89
CA ASP A 188 -1.14 15.49 1.56
C ASP A 188 -0.55 14.23 0.92
N LEU A 189 -1.25 13.10 1.07
CA LEU A 189 -0.99 11.83 0.41
C LEU A 189 -2.27 11.00 0.35
N ILE A 190 -2.51 10.35 -0.78
CA ILE A 190 -3.60 9.37 -0.91
C ILE A 190 -3.00 7.99 -1.21
N TYR A 191 -3.41 6.99 -0.43
CA TYR A 191 -2.99 5.61 -0.58
C TYR A 191 -4.19 4.71 -0.90
N PHE A 192 -4.17 4.07 -2.07
CA PHE A 192 -5.10 3.03 -2.46
C PHE A 192 -4.47 1.66 -2.26
N SER A 193 -5.08 0.89 -1.37
CA SER A 193 -4.68 -0.49 -1.12
C SER A 193 -4.88 -1.39 -2.33
N GLU A 194 -5.82 -1.05 -3.20
CA GLU A 194 -5.98 -1.66 -4.51
C GLU A 194 -6.69 -0.67 -5.45
N PRO A 195 -6.18 -0.43 -6.66
CA PRO A 195 -6.83 0.38 -7.66
C PRO A 195 -7.90 -0.46 -8.35
N SER A 196 -9.11 0.08 -8.35
CA SER A 196 -10.13 -0.31 -9.30
C SER A 196 -10.09 0.65 -10.49
N GLN A 197 -10.64 0.24 -11.63
CA GLN A 197 -10.93 1.18 -12.73
C GLN A 197 -11.71 2.41 -12.21
N LEU A 198 -12.56 2.19 -11.20
CA LEU A 198 -13.33 3.22 -10.53
C LEU A 198 -12.44 4.19 -9.72
N SER A 199 -11.45 3.72 -8.94
CA SER A 199 -10.53 4.64 -8.24
C SER A 199 -9.63 5.42 -9.21
N THR A 200 -9.15 4.79 -10.29
CA THR A 200 -8.31 5.49 -11.28
C THR A 200 -9.09 6.56 -12.03
N SER A 201 -10.32 6.27 -12.44
CA SER A 201 -11.22 7.26 -13.07
C SER A 201 -11.66 8.38 -12.12
N LEU A 202 -11.91 8.06 -10.84
CA LEU A 202 -12.22 9.09 -9.85
C LEU A 202 -11.04 10.04 -9.63
N LEU A 203 -9.82 9.52 -9.57
CA LEU A 203 -8.62 10.34 -9.46
C LEU A 203 -8.43 11.28 -10.65
N SER A 204 -8.59 10.78 -11.88
CA SER A 204 -8.51 11.61 -13.08
C SER A 204 -9.60 12.71 -13.12
N ASN A 205 -10.73 12.47 -12.46
CA ASN A 205 -11.86 13.40 -12.43
C ASN A 205 -11.89 14.33 -11.20
N SER A 206 -11.09 14.07 -10.16
CA SER A 206 -11.05 14.84 -8.89
C SER A 206 -10.34 16.21 -8.97
N ALA A 207 -10.30 16.77 -10.18
CA ALA A 207 -9.29 17.71 -10.69
C ALA A 207 -9.22 19.11 -10.07
N SER A 208 -9.84 19.42 -8.92
CA SER A 208 -9.68 20.74 -8.26
C SER A 208 -9.07 20.68 -6.87
N VAL A 209 -9.44 19.71 -6.01
CA VAL A 209 -8.96 19.67 -4.62
C VAL A 209 -7.67 18.86 -4.49
N ASN A 210 -7.62 17.65 -5.05
CA ASN A 210 -6.49 16.73 -4.86
C ASN A 210 -5.56 16.60 -6.08
N GLN A 211 -5.64 17.53 -7.04
CA GLN A 211 -4.88 17.45 -8.30
C GLN A 211 -3.35 17.33 -8.09
N ASP A 212 -2.79 18.10 -7.17
CA ASP A 212 -1.35 18.04 -6.84
C ASP A 212 -1.01 17.07 -5.69
N THR A 213 -1.99 16.31 -5.20
CA THR A 213 -1.77 15.38 -4.09
C THR A 213 -1.12 14.11 -4.63
N PRO A 214 0.07 13.70 -4.11
CA PRO A 214 0.69 12.46 -4.54
C PRO A 214 -0.22 11.26 -4.22
N VAL A 215 -0.44 10.41 -5.23
CA VAL A 215 -1.26 9.20 -5.11
C VAL A 215 -0.39 7.97 -5.24
N LEU A 216 -0.62 7.01 -4.36
CA LEU A 216 0.09 5.76 -4.30
C LEU A 216 -0.93 4.64 -4.34
N GLN A 217 -0.80 3.76 -5.32
CA GLN A 217 -1.74 2.68 -5.57
C GLN A 217 -1.00 1.40 -5.87
N LEU A 218 -1.46 0.28 -5.31
CA LEU A 218 -0.90 -1.04 -5.65
C LEU A 218 -1.23 -1.39 -7.09
N GLN A 219 -0.28 -1.45 -8.01
CA GLN A 219 -0.62 -1.78 -9.40
C GLN A 219 -1.36 -3.12 -9.53
N SER A 220 -2.49 -3.09 -10.25
CA SER A 220 -3.27 -4.29 -10.59
C SER A 220 -2.68 -4.99 -11.82
N GLY A 221 -2.95 -6.29 -11.95
CA GLY A 221 -2.48 -7.10 -13.06
C GLY A 221 -2.66 -8.59 -12.77
N LYS A 222 -2.54 -9.44 -13.79
CA LYS A 222 -2.67 -10.90 -13.64
C LYS A 222 -1.34 -11.47 -13.14
N SER A 223 -1.31 -11.99 -11.92
CA SER A 223 -0.13 -12.68 -11.40
C SER A 223 0.10 -14.00 -12.15
N VAL A 224 1.35 -14.27 -12.52
CA VAL A 224 1.72 -15.38 -13.41
C VAL A 224 2.52 -16.43 -12.65
N THR A 225 2.30 -17.69 -12.97
CA THR A 225 3.14 -18.79 -12.50
C THR A 225 3.72 -19.55 -13.69
N TYR A 226 5.03 -19.60 -13.81
CA TYR A 226 5.72 -20.46 -14.77
C TYR A 226 6.16 -21.77 -14.09
N VAL A 227 5.84 -22.90 -14.70
CA VAL A 227 6.25 -24.24 -14.25
C VAL A 227 7.11 -24.86 -15.33
N HIS A 228 8.39 -25.04 -15.03
CA HIS A 228 9.32 -25.74 -15.91
C HIS A 228 9.19 -27.26 -15.75
N SER A 229 9.58 -28.03 -16.77
CA SER A 229 9.47 -29.49 -16.82
C SER A 229 10.33 -30.22 -15.77
N ASP A 230 11.32 -29.54 -15.18
CA ASP A 230 12.16 -30.08 -14.10
C ASP A 230 11.60 -29.78 -12.69
N ALA A 231 10.43 -29.14 -12.59
CA ALA A 231 9.81 -28.84 -11.30
C ALA A 231 9.34 -30.13 -10.58
N ILE A 232 9.38 -30.10 -9.25
CA ILE A 232 8.80 -31.17 -8.42
C ILE A 232 7.27 -31.01 -8.45
N ILE A 233 6.59 -31.80 -9.27
CA ILE A 233 5.18 -31.61 -9.60
C ILE A 233 4.28 -31.63 -8.37
N GLU A 234 4.46 -32.58 -7.45
CA GLU A 234 3.61 -32.70 -6.25
C GLU A 234 3.69 -31.48 -5.34
N ALA A 235 4.91 -30.99 -5.07
CA ALA A 235 5.14 -29.80 -4.27
C ALA A 235 4.62 -28.53 -4.98
N THR A 236 4.85 -28.45 -6.29
CA THR A 236 4.38 -27.35 -7.15
C THR A 236 2.85 -27.28 -7.14
N ALA A 237 2.18 -28.41 -7.37
CA ALA A 237 0.73 -28.55 -7.35
C ALA A 237 0.13 -28.03 -6.04
N THR A 238 0.67 -28.52 -4.92
CA THR A 238 0.20 -28.18 -3.58
C THR A 238 0.33 -26.68 -3.30
N ARG A 239 1.48 -26.08 -3.64
CA ARG A 239 1.76 -24.66 -3.40
C ARG A 239 0.89 -23.75 -4.27
N ILE A 240 0.72 -24.07 -5.55
CA ILE A 240 -0.16 -23.33 -6.47
C ILE A 240 -1.62 -23.45 -6.00
N ALA A 241 -2.08 -24.66 -5.68
CA ALA A 241 -3.45 -24.89 -5.21
C ALA A 241 -3.73 -24.15 -3.90
N TYR A 242 -2.79 -24.17 -2.95
CA TYR A 242 -2.91 -23.41 -1.71
C TYR A 242 -3.00 -21.90 -1.99
N ALA A 243 -2.08 -21.36 -2.78
CA ALA A 243 -2.03 -19.93 -3.10
C ALA A 243 -3.27 -19.46 -3.88
N LYS A 244 -3.80 -20.29 -4.79
CA LYS A 244 -4.96 -19.96 -5.62
C LYS A 244 -6.29 -20.22 -4.93
N PHE A 245 -6.48 -21.39 -4.33
CA PHE A 245 -7.79 -21.82 -3.82
C PHE A 245 -7.88 -21.69 -2.30
N GLY A 246 -6.81 -22.04 -1.59
CA GLY A 246 -6.75 -21.99 -0.12
C GLY A 246 -6.82 -20.57 0.43
N ILE A 247 -6.24 -19.60 -0.29
CA ILE A 247 -6.24 -18.20 0.13
C ILE A 247 -7.41 -17.45 -0.52
N ASN A 248 -8.45 -17.20 0.27
CA ASN A 248 -9.57 -16.34 -0.09
C ASN A 248 -10.31 -16.73 -1.39
N CYS A 249 -10.31 -18.02 -1.75
CA CYS A 249 -10.86 -18.51 -3.01
C CYS A 249 -10.30 -17.78 -4.24
N GLY A 250 -9.03 -17.40 -4.21
CA GLY A 250 -8.38 -16.73 -5.35
C GLY A 250 -8.78 -15.28 -5.55
N GLN A 251 -9.57 -14.70 -4.64
CA GLN A 251 -9.83 -13.26 -4.53
C GLN A 251 -8.60 -12.60 -3.90
N SER A 252 -7.52 -12.51 -4.67
CA SER A 252 -6.28 -11.88 -4.27
C SER A 252 -5.49 -11.50 -5.51
N SER A 253 -5.02 -10.25 -5.56
CA SER A 253 -4.08 -9.78 -6.59
C SER A 253 -2.74 -10.54 -6.62
N THR A 254 -2.42 -11.31 -5.57
CA THR A 254 -1.21 -12.17 -5.51
C THR A 254 -1.46 -13.61 -5.88
N ALA A 255 -2.71 -14.05 -5.93
CA ALA A 255 -3.02 -15.42 -6.28
C ALA A 255 -2.59 -15.69 -7.73
N PRO A 256 -2.13 -16.90 -8.06
CA PRO A 256 -1.88 -17.27 -9.46
C PRO A 256 -3.12 -17.01 -10.33
N SER A 257 -3.06 -16.02 -11.22
CA SER A 257 -4.15 -15.70 -12.14
C SER A 257 -4.16 -16.65 -13.34
N TYR A 258 -3.00 -17.17 -13.74
CA TYR A 258 -2.83 -18.21 -14.77
C TYR A 258 -1.46 -18.90 -14.62
N VAL A 259 -1.37 -20.12 -15.18
CA VAL A 259 -0.13 -20.91 -15.19
C VAL A 259 0.37 -21.07 -16.63
N LEU A 260 1.66 -20.84 -16.83
CA LEU A 260 2.40 -21.20 -18.04
C LEU A 260 3.18 -22.48 -17.75
N VAL A 261 2.93 -23.55 -18.49
CA VAL A 261 3.58 -24.85 -18.25
C VAL A 261 4.41 -25.26 -19.46
N HIS A 262 5.65 -25.66 -19.21
CA HIS A 262 6.49 -26.35 -20.19
C HIS A 262 6.13 -27.84 -20.16
N THR A 263 5.44 -28.33 -21.21
CA THR A 263 4.92 -29.71 -21.43
C THR A 263 3.65 -30.11 -20.66
N GLU A 264 2.92 -31.13 -21.16
CA GLU A 264 1.52 -31.50 -20.83
C GLU A 264 1.24 -31.95 -19.37
N SER A 265 2.20 -31.89 -18.46
CA SER A 265 2.01 -32.32 -17.07
C SER A 265 1.56 -31.17 -16.18
N TYR A 266 0.25 -30.98 -16.04
CA TYR A 266 -0.33 -30.00 -15.13
C TYR A 266 -0.77 -30.61 -13.77
N PRO A 267 -0.71 -29.83 -12.70
CA PRO A 267 -1.04 -30.30 -11.36
C PRO A 267 -2.55 -30.52 -11.15
N ARG A 268 -2.91 -31.58 -10.41
CA ARG A 268 -4.27 -31.78 -9.89
C ARG A 268 -4.45 -31.09 -8.53
N PRO A 269 -5.56 -30.38 -8.28
CA PRO A 269 -5.81 -29.70 -7.02
C PRO A 269 -6.10 -30.69 -5.87
N ILE A 270 -5.82 -30.24 -4.64
CA ILE A 270 -6.10 -30.98 -3.39
C ILE A 270 -7.35 -30.36 -2.74
N GLU A 271 -8.29 -31.20 -2.29
CA GLU A 271 -9.49 -30.78 -1.57
C GLU A 271 -9.14 -30.21 -0.17
N SER A 272 -9.78 -29.11 0.22
CA SER A 272 -9.64 -28.52 1.56
C SER A 272 -10.97 -28.03 2.10
N THR A 273 -11.21 -28.28 3.39
CA THR A 273 -12.46 -27.95 4.11
C THR A 273 -12.54 -26.49 4.58
N ALA A 274 -11.47 -25.69 4.41
CA ALA A 274 -11.38 -24.29 4.86
C ALA A 274 -11.71 -23.25 3.76
N TYR A 275 -12.56 -23.61 2.81
CA TYR A 275 -12.82 -22.84 1.59
C TYR A 275 -13.72 -21.61 1.83
N GLY A 276 -13.28 -20.44 1.36
CA GLY A 276 -14.02 -19.17 1.46
C GLY A 276 -15.25 -19.09 0.53
N ARG A 277 -15.80 -17.89 0.34
CA ARG A 277 -16.89 -17.62 -0.61
C ARG A 277 -16.62 -16.41 -1.48
N ILE A 278 -17.26 -16.37 -2.64
CA ILE A 278 -17.22 -15.22 -3.53
C ILE A 278 -17.92 -14.04 -2.85
N ILE A 279 -17.34 -12.85 -2.94
CA ILE A 279 -17.77 -11.65 -2.21
C ILE A 279 -19.26 -11.33 -2.37
N ASN A 280 -19.80 -11.50 -3.58
CA ASN A 280 -21.20 -11.21 -3.86
C ASN A 280 -21.71 -11.96 -5.10
N ARG A 281 -23.03 -11.88 -5.31
CA ARG A 281 -23.72 -12.56 -6.41
C ARG A 281 -23.27 -12.06 -7.78
N THR A 282 -23.03 -10.77 -7.93
CA THR A 282 -22.62 -10.15 -9.20
C THR A 282 -21.25 -10.68 -9.66
N HIS A 283 -20.28 -10.77 -8.75
CA HIS A 283 -18.95 -11.32 -9.07
C HIS A 283 -19.03 -12.81 -9.39
N LEU A 284 -19.84 -13.58 -8.66
CA LEU A 284 -20.05 -15.00 -8.98
C LEU A 284 -20.70 -15.20 -10.37
N GLN A 285 -21.69 -14.38 -10.73
CA GLN A 285 -22.30 -14.42 -12.06
C GLN A 285 -21.30 -14.06 -13.17
N TYR A 286 -20.43 -13.08 -12.93
CA TYR A 286 -19.34 -12.76 -13.85
C TYR A 286 -18.40 -13.97 -14.05
N LEU A 287 -17.99 -14.64 -12.97
CA LEU A 287 -17.15 -15.83 -13.03
C LEU A 287 -17.83 -16.98 -13.78
N GLN A 288 -19.10 -17.26 -13.48
CA GLN A 288 -19.90 -18.28 -14.18
C GLN A 288 -20.01 -17.99 -15.68
N THR A 289 -20.33 -16.75 -16.04
CA THR A 289 -20.48 -16.34 -17.45
C THR A 289 -19.15 -16.47 -18.18
N THR A 290 -18.05 -16.03 -17.55
CA THR A 290 -16.71 -16.11 -18.15
C THR A 290 -16.28 -17.58 -18.33
N LEU A 291 -16.55 -18.44 -17.36
CA LEU A 291 -16.28 -19.88 -17.44
C LEU A 291 -17.10 -20.55 -18.54
N THR A 292 -18.40 -20.30 -18.61
CA THR A 292 -19.27 -20.82 -19.68
C THR A 292 -18.79 -20.41 -21.06
N ASN A 293 -18.43 -19.13 -21.24
CA ASN A 293 -17.91 -18.63 -22.51
C ASN A 293 -16.57 -19.28 -22.88
N GLN A 294 -15.72 -19.57 -21.90
CA GLN A 294 -14.46 -20.28 -22.11
C GLN A 294 -14.71 -21.73 -22.55
N LEU A 295 -15.58 -22.46 -21.83
CA LEU A 295 -15.86 -23.87 -22.09
C LEU A 295 -16.66 -24.11 -23.38
N ALA A 296 -17.25 -23.05 -23.96
CA ALA A 296 -17.85 -23.10 -25.30
C ALA A 296 -16.80 -23.18 -26.43
N LEU A 297 -15.52 -22.91 -26.14
CA LEU A 297 -14.44 -22.97 -27.11
C LEU A 297 -13.96 -24.42 -27.30
N PRO A 298 -13.75 -24.89 -28.55
CA PRO A 298 -13.46 -26.30 -28.84
C PRO A 298 -12.10 -26.77 -28.31
N HIS A 299 -11.16 -25.85 -28.06
CA HIS A 299 -9.83 -26.14 -27.55
C HIS A 299 -9.74 -26.09 -26.02
N SER A 300 -10.80 -25.67 -25.32
CA SER A 300 -10.81 -25.52 -23.87
C SER A 300 -11.27 -26.81 -23.18
N ASN A 301 -10.54 -27.25 -22.15
CA ASN A 301 -10.90 -28.44 -21.38
C ASN A 301 -11.10 -28.11 -19.89
N LEU A 302 -12.20 -28.58 -19.32
CA LEU A 302 -12.45 -28.53 -17.88
C LEU A 302 -11.77 -29.72 -17.21
N GLU A 303 -10.66 -29.47 -16.52
CA GLU A 303 -9.86 -30.51 -15.89
C GLU A 303 -10.38 -30.91 -14.52
N PHE A 304 -10.93 -29.93 -13.80
CA PHE A 304 -11.44 -30.11 -12.46
C PHE A 304 -12.45 -29.02 -12.11
N GLY A 305 -13.47 -29.41 -11.36
CA GLY A 305 -14.47 -28.55 -10.74
C GLY A 305 -15.45 -27.90 -11.71
N GLY A 306 -15.79 -26.63 -11.46
CA GLY A 306 -16.74 -25.86 -12.26
C GLY A 306 -18.15 -25.77 -11.68
N GLU A 307 -18.45 -26.51 -10.61
CA GLU A 307 -19.74 -26.38 -9.93
C GLU A 307 -19.84 -25.06 -9.15
N SER A 308 -21.05 -24.51 -9.08
CA SER A 308 -21.30 -23.25 -8.38
C SER A 308 -22.70 -23.18 -7.79
N ASP A 309 -22.82 -22.42 -6.71
CA ASP A 309 -24.09 -22.13 -6.05
C ASP A 309 -24.18 -20.65 -5.71
N LEU A 310 -25.11 -19.96 -6.39
CA LEU A 310 -25.41 -18.54 -6.17
C LEU A 310 -26.00 -18.25 -4.79
N THR A 311 -26.67 -19.23 -4.17
CA THR A 311 -27.29 -19.08 -2.85
C THR A 311 -26.24 -19.01 -1.77
N HIS A 312 -25.25 -19.89 -1.83
CA HIS A 312 -24.16 -19.93 -0.88
C HIS A 312 -22.91 -19.14 -1.30
N LEU A 313 -22.96 -18.45 -2.46
CA LEU A 313 -21.84 -17.73 -3.07
C LEU A 313 -20.60 -18.62 -3.27
N PHE A 314 -20.85 -19.87 -3.63
CA PHE A 314 -19.85 -20.91 -3.80
C PHE A 314 -19.50 -21.08 -5.28
N LEU A 315 -18.20 -21.23 -5.56
CA LEU A 315 -17.68 -21.71 -6.84
C LEU A 315 -16.56 -22.67 -6.50
N GLU A 316 -16.64 -23.89 -6.99
CA GLU A 316 -15.65 -24.93 -6.78
C GLU A 316 -14.27 -24.51 -7.32
N PRO A 317 -13.14 -24.91 -6.69
CA PRO A 317 -11.84 -24.80 -7.33
C PRO A 317 -11.91 -25.32 -8.76
N THR A 318 -11.60 -24.49 -9.74
CA THR A 318 -11.81 -24.80 -11.16
C THR A 318 -10.48 -24.70 -11.89
N VAL A 319 -10.12 -25.73 -12.66
CA VAL A 319 -8.92 -25.76 -13.49
C VAL A 319 -9.32 -25.96 -14.94
N VAL A 320 -8.83 -25.08 -15.82
CA VAL A 320 -9.14 -25.12 -17.25
C VAL A 320 -7.84 -25.15 -18.05
N SER A 321 -7.64 -26.21 -18.84
CA SER A 321 -6.51 -26.37 -19.75
C SER A 321 -6.89 -26.00 -21.18
N GLY A 322 -5.90 -25.96 -22.07
CA GLY A 322 -6.09 -25.55 -23.46
C GLY A 322 -6.54 -24.10 -23.57
N VAL A 323 -6.10 -23.22 -22.67
CA VAL A 323 -6.46 -21.80 -22.72
C VAL A 323 -5.46 -21.04 -23.60
N THR A 324 -5.95 -20.10 -24.41
CA THR A 324 -5.10 -19.19 -25.21
C THR A 324 -5.09 -17.77 -24.65
N LEU A 325 -4.11 -16.97 -25.07
CA LEU A 325 -3.94 -15.59 -24.60
C LEU A 325 -5.12 -14.66 -24.96
N THR A 326 -5.91 -15.01 -25.96
CA THR A 326 -7.08 -14.24 -26.42
C THR A 326 -8.40 -14.71 -25.82
N ASP A 327 -8.39 -15.79 -25.05
CA ASP A 327 -9.62 -16.39 -24.52
C ASP A 327 -10.25 -15.55 -23.38
N PRO A 328 -11.55 -15.76 -23.06
CA PRO A 328 -12.26 -15.03 -22.02
C PRO A 328 -11.57 -15.04 -20.65
N LEU A 329 -11.05 -16.18 -20.20
CA LEU A 329 -10.35 -16.28 -18.90
C LEU A 329 -9.06 -15.45 -18.84
N MET A 330 -8.52 -15.06 -20.00
CA MET A 330 -7.25 -14.38 -20.11
C MET A 330 -7.36 -12.86 -20.29
N GLN A 331 -8.58 -12.32 -20.42
CA GLN A 331 -8.82 -10.88 -20.64
C GLN A 331 -8.59 -10.03 -19.39
N TYR A 332 -9.28 -10.35 -18.29
CA TYR A 332 -9.20 -9.61 -17.03
C TYR A 332 -8.74 -10.52 -15.90
N ASP A 333 -8.31 -9.92 -14.79
CA ASP A 333 -8.07 -10.72 -13.59
C ASP A 333 -9.40 -11.20 -13.02
N LEU A 334 -9.47 -12.49 -12.73
CA LEU A 334 -10.74 -13.14 -12.35
C LEU A 334 -11.06 -12.88 -10.88
N ASN A 335 -10.03 -12.67 -10.03
CA ASN A 335 -10.19 -12.56 -8.58
C ASN A 335 -11.15 -13.65 -8.06
N GLY A 336 -10.85 -14.89 -8.39
CA GLY A 336 -11.72 -16.02 -8.13
C GLY A 336 -11.00 -17.36 -8.34
N PRO A 337 -11.66 -18.46 -7.98
CA PRO A 337 -11.06 -19.79 -7.92
C PRO A 337 -11.07 -20.50 -9.28
N ILE A 338 -10.75 -19.79 -10.36
CA ILE A 338 -10.56 -20.37 -11.69
C ILE A 338 -9.10 -20.21 -12.07
N LEU A 339 -8.43 -21.32 -12.41
CA LEU A 339 -7.02 -21.37 -12.77
C LEU A 339 -6.85 -21.81 -14.24
N PRO A 340 -6.62 -20.87 -15.15
CA PRO A 340 -6.29 -21.14 -16.55
C PRO A 340 -4.87 -21.68 -16.67
N ILE A 341 -4.69 -22.70 -17.51
CA ILE A 341 -3.39 -23.30 -17.86
C ILE A 341 -3.13 -23.07 -19.34
N LEU A 342 -1.96 -22.52 -19.65
CA LEU A 342 -1.47 -22.31 -20.99
C LEU A 342 -0.15 -23.04 -21.17
N GLU A 343 -0.02 -23.72 -22.30
CA GLU A 343 1.21 -24.41 -22.68
C GLU A 343 2.16 -23.42 -23.37
N VAL A 344 3.45 -23.55 -23.07
CA VAL A 344 4.52 -22.77 -23.69
C VAL A 344 5.65 -23.69 -24.13
N GLY A 345 6.31 -23.34 -25.23
CA GLY A 345 7.40 -24.14 -25.77
C GLY A 345 8.61 -24.18 -24.85
N ASP A 346 8.97 -23.03 -24.26
CA ASP A 346 10.09 -22.91 -23.34
C ASP A 346 9.97 -21.70 -22.40
N VAL A 347 11.05 -21.42 -21.68
CA VAL A 347 11.15 -20.28 -20.77
C VAL A 347 11.22 -18.92 -21.48
N PHE A 348 11.72 -18.87 -22.72
CA PHE A 348 11.81 -17.64 -23.50
C PHE A 348 10.42 -17.24 -24.01
N ASP A 349 9.59 -18.20 -24.41
CA ASP A 349 8.17 -18.00 -24.70
C ASP A 349 7.43 -17.49 -23.48
N ALA A 350 7.65 -18.11 -22.31
CA ALA A 350 7.06 -17.64 -21.06
C ALA A 350 7.46 -16.19 -20.75
N ALA A 351 8.76 -15.87 -20.82
CA ALA A 351 9.26 -14.52 -20.59
C ALA A 351 8.67 -13.50 -21.58
N ARG A 352 8.50 -13.88 -22.85
CA ARG A 352 7.86 -13.06 -23.87
C ARG A 352 6.39 -12.77 -23.54
N ILE A 353 5.61 -13.80 -23.20
CA ILE A 353 4.20 -13.65 -22.82
C ILE A 353 4.04 -12.72 -21.62
N ILE A 354 4.87 -12.92 -20.58
CA ILE A 354 4.84 -12.10 -19.37
C ILE A 354 5.14 -10.63 -19.71
N ARG A 355 6.18 -10.39 -20.51
CA ARG A 355 6.57 -9.03 -20.93
C ARG A 355 5.50 -8.34 -21.76
N GLU A 356 4.89 -9.04 -22.73
CA GLU A 356 3.85 -8.48 -23.61
C GLU A 356 2.57 -8.11 -22.86
N ARG A 357 2.27 -8.82 -21.76
CA ARG A 357 1.11 -8.53 -20.89
C ARG A 357 1.36 -7.38 -19.91
N GLY A 358 2.59 -6.88 -19.82
CA GLY A 358 2.95 -5.75 -18.98
C GLY A 358 3.21 -6.14 -17.52
N TYR A 359 2.87 -5.23 -16.59
CA TYR A 359 3.20 -5.40 -15.18
C TYR A 359 2.42 -6.56 -14.54
N THR A 360 3.12 -7.38 -13.75
CA THR A 360 2.53 -8.46 -12.95
C THR A 360 2.75 -8.21 -11.45
N PRO A 361 1.72 -8.33 -10.59
CA PRO A 361 1.92 -8.14 -9.16
C PRO A 361 2.89 -9.19 -8.58
N VAL A 362 2.75 -10.44 -9.01
CA VAL A 362 3.62 -11.55 -8.63
C VAL A 362 3.96 -12.40 -9.86
N THR A 363 5.23 -12.77 -9.98
CA THR A 363 5.72 -13.81 -10.92
C THR A 363 6.30 -14.96 -10.09
N SER A 364 5.70 -16.14 -10.17
CA SER A 364 6.22 -17.37 -9.55
C SER A 364 6.93 -18.23 -10.61
N ILE A 365 8.08 -18.80 -10.28
CA ILE A 365 8.83 -19.71 -11.17
C ILE A 365 9.10 -21.03 -10.43
N TYR A 366 8.64 -22.15 -10.96
CA TYR A 366 8.93 -23.48 -10.41
C TYR A 366 9.95 -24.20 -11.29
N THR A 367 11.10 -24.52 -10.72
CA THR A 367 12.22 -25.21 -11.39
C THR A 367 13.23 -25.72 -10.36
N GLN A 368 13.93 -26.81 -10.68
CA GLN A 368 15.10 -27.26 -9.91
C GLN A 368 16.40 -26.63 -10.41
N THR A 369 16.38 -25.99 -11.58
CA THR A 369 17.57 -25.46 -12.25
C THR A 369 17.63 -23.93 -12.18
N PRO A 370 18.56 -23.33 -11.40
CA PRO A 370 18.62 -21.88 -11.21
C PRO A 370 18.76 -21.07 -12.51
N LYS A 371 19.47 -21.58 -13.51
CA LYS A 371 19.67 -20.91 -14.81
C LYS A 371 18.37 -20.65 -15.57
N ILE A 372 17.32 -21.43 -15.30
CA ILE A 372 16.00 -21.28 -15.94
C ILE A 372 15.27 -20.03 -15.43
N THR A 373 15.62 -19.53 -14.25
CA THR A 373 15.01 -18.31 -13.72
C THR A 373 15.50 -17.04 -14.43
N THR A 374 16.72 -17.06 -14.99
CA THR A 374 17.42 -15.88 -15.53
C THR A 374 16.64 -15.17 -16.64
N PRO A 375 16.10 -15.84 -17.67
CA PRO A 375 15.38 -15.16 -18.74
C PRO A 375 14.16 -14.38 -18.24
N ILE A 376 13.38 -14.96 -17.32
CA ILE A 376 12.21 -14.28 -16.73
C ILE A 376 12.68 -13.14 -15.82
N LEU A 377 13.68 -13.37 -14.97
CA LEU A 377 14.21 -12.37 -14.05
C LEU A 377 14.75 -11.11 -14.76
N GLU A 378 15.47 -11.28 -15.87
CA GLU A 378 16.15 -10.18 -16.56
C GLU A 378 15.26 -9.44 -17.56
N THR A 379 14.20 -10.06 -18.06
CA THR A 379 13.40 -9.52 -19.19
C THR A 379 11.94 -9.21 -18.85
N THR A 380 11.53 -9.40 -17.60
CA THR A 380 10.16 -9.12 -17.14
C THR A 380 10.15 -8.15 -15.95
N HIS A 381 9.00 -7.52 -15.73
CA HIS A 381 8.78 -6.63 -14.59
C HIS A 381 7.64 -7.15 -13.74
N SER A 382 7.93 -7.35 -12.45
CA SER A 382 6.92 -7.74 -11.48
C SER A 382 7.09 -7.02 -10.15
N GLY A 383 6.01 -6.92 -9.39
CA GLY A 383 6.06 -6.45 -8.01
C GLY A 383 6.88 -7.40 -7.14
N THR A 384 6.78 -8.70 -7.33
CA THR A 384 7.58 -9.70 -6.64
C THR A 384 7.85 -10.89 -7.56
N LEU A 385 9.10 -11.31 -7.64
CA LEU A 385 9.47 -12.58 -8.26
C LEU A 385 9.85 -13.58 -7.18
N ILE A 386 9.25 -14.77 -7.25
CA ILE A 386 9.48 -15.85 -6.29
C ILE A 386 9.77 -17.17 -7.01
N VAL A 387 10.71 -17.94 -6.46
CA VAL A 387 11.11 -19.24 -7.01
C VAL A 387 10.64 -20.36 -6.08
N ASN A 388 9.98 -21.36 -6.66
CA ASN A 388 9.46 -22.56 -6.01
C ASN A 388 8.41 -22.32 -4.91
N ASP A 389 7.73 -21.18 -4.91
CA ASP A 389 6.59 -20.89 -4.02
C ASP A 389 5.67 -19.86 -4.70
N SER A 390 4.45 -19.67 -4.20
CA SER A 390 3.47 -18.72 -4.74
C SER A 390 2.80 -17.85 -3.67
N TYR A 391 3.14 -18.02 -2.40
CA TYR A 391 2.43 -17.37 -1.30
C TYR A 391 3.32 -16.80 -0.19
N ILE A 392 4.47 -17.43 0.11
CA ILE A 392 5.30 -17.06 1.27
C ILE A 392 5.75 -15.58 1.26
N HIS A 393 5.82 -14.95 0.09
CA HIS A 393 6.11 -13.52 -0.05
C HIS A 393 5.12 -12.61 0.71
N ASN A 394 3.87 -13.04 0.92
CA ASN A 394 2.88 -12.31 1.72
C ASN A 394 3.19 -12.31 3.23
N HIS A 395 4.06 -13.22 3.69
CA HIS A 395 4.53 -13.32 5.08
C HIS A 395 5.94 -12.75 5.26
N MET A 396 6.66 -12.50 4.18
CA MET A 396 8.03 -12.03 4.25
C MET A 396 8.09 -10.52 4.50
N HIS A 397 8.76 -10.14 5.58
CA HIS A 397 9.34 -8.81 5.73
C HIS A 397 10.54 -8.67 4.79
N ILE A 398 10.30 -8.28 3.54
CA ILE A 398 11.39 -7.98 2.62
C ILE A 398 11.99 -6.63 3.06
N GLN A 399 13.15 -6.68 3.72
CA GLN A 399 13.94 -5.49 4.04
C GLN A 399 14.29 -4.70 2.75
N GLU A 400 14.39 -3.38 2.89
CA GLU A 400 14.51 -2.25 1.95
C GLU A 400 15.25 -2.40 0.59
N ARG A 401 15.79 -3.56 0.19
CA ARG A 401 16.72 -3.67 -0.94
C ARG A 401 16.14 -3.95 -2.34
N THR A 402 14.87 -4.33 -2.48
CA THR A 402 14.40 -4.87 -3.79
C THR A 402 13.50 -3.94 -4.61
N GLY A 403 13.22 -2.70 -4.20
CA GLY A 403 12.42 -1.78 -5.04
C GLY A 403 10.97 -2.22 -5.30
N SER A 404 10.52 -3.32 -4.68
CA SER A 404 9.20 -3.92 -4.83
C SER A 404 8.15 -3.16 -4.02
N TRP A 405 7.07 -2.67 -4.63
CA TRP A 405 5.99 -1.95 -3.93
C TRP A 405 5.38 -2.70 -2.71
N ARG A 406 5.57 -4.03 -2.56
CA ARG A 406 5.18 -4.78 -1.35
C ARG A 406 6.25 -4.83 -0.27
N SER A 407 7.55 -4.89 -0.62
CA SER A 407 8.62 -4.61 0.36
C SER A 407 8.46 -3.21 0.97
N HIS A 408 7.72 -2.34 0.26
CA HIS A 408 7.35 -1.00 0.67
C HIS A 408 6.19 -0.93 1.68
N ILE A 409 5.39 -1.97 1.95
CA ILE A 409 4.29 -1.90 2.96
C ILE A 409 4.68 -2.63 4.24
N HIS A 410 5.57 -3.62 4.14
CA HIS A 410 6.01 -4.48 5.25
C HIS A 410 7.33 -4.02 5.92
N GLY A 411 7.89 -2.87 5.53
CA GLY A 411 9.23 -2.39 5.90
C GLY A 411 9.32 -0.96 6.49
N LYS A 412 10.53 -0.39 6.51
CA LYS A 412 10.87 0.91 7.14
C LYS A 412 10.34 2.12 6.31
N TYR A 413 9.21 2.67 6.76
CA TYR A 413 8.51 3.89 6.26
C TYR A 413 8.11 4.07 4.79
N PRO A 414 7.66 3.06 4.05
CA PRO A 414 7.32 3.31 2.66
C PRO A 414 5.79 3.38 2.55
N PRO A 415 5.18 4.28 1.78
CA PRO A 415 5.61 5.57 1.21
C PRO A 415 5.16 6.82 2.02
N PHE A 416 4.84 6.61 3.30
CA PHE A 416 4.19 7.59 4.17
C PHE A 416 5.13 8.64 4.78
N ALA A 417 6.44 8.55 4.56
CA ALA A 417 7.41 9.58 4.92
C ALA A 417 7.89 10.35 3.68
N SER A 418 8.10 11.65 3.81
CA SER A 418 8.84 12.45 2.84
C SER A 418 10.32 12.44 3.22
N ARG A 419 11.20 12.33 2.22
CA ARG A 419 12.63 12.50 2.40
C ARG A 419 12.97 13.98 2.32
N ARG A 420 13.60 14.52 3.35
CA ARG A 420 14.15 15.87 3.37
C ARG A 420 15.66 15.80 3.51
N ASP A 421 16.36 16.30 2.50
CA ASP A 421 17.81 16.47 2.57
C ASP A 421 18.13 17.79 3.28
N VAL A 422 18.78 17.72 4.44
CA VAL A 422 19.23 18.87 5.23
C VAL A 422 20.74 19.00 5.05
N ILE A 423 21.15 20.02 4.32
CA ILE A 423 22.57 20.31 4.10
C ILE A 423 22.97 21.43 5.05
N GLU A 424 23.77 21.10 6.06
CA GLU A 424 24.34 22.09 6.96
C GLU A 424 25.72 22.48 6.43
N VAL A 425 25.76 23.55 5.65
CA VAL A 425 27.03 24.17 5.24
C VAL A 425 27.58 24.91 6.45
N VAL A 426 28.41 24.24 7.24
CA VAL A 426 29.16 24.90 8.32
C VAL A 426 29.94 26.06 7.68
N ASN A 427 29.80 27.29 8.22
CA ASN A 427 30.45 28.53 7.76
C ASN A 427 31.99 28.46 7.61
N ARG A 428 32.60 27.30 7.93
CA ARG A 428 33.98 26.91 7.62
C ARG A 428 34.20 26.41 6.19
N TRP A 429 33.30 26.65 5.25
CA TRP A 429 33.71 26.77 3.85
C TRP A 429 34.59 28.02 3.72
N SER A 430 35.85 27.88 4.15
CA SER A 430 36.88 28.86 3.87
C SER A 430 36.78 29.21 2.38
N ARG A 431 36.91 30.49 2.04
CA ARG A 431 36.99 31.04 0.67
C ARG A 431 37.86 30.20 -0.31
N LYS A 432 38.69 29.29 0.20
CA LYS A 432 39.57 28.39 -0.54
C LYS A 432 38.88 27.22 -1.27
N ARG A 433 37.65 26.79 -0.93
CA ARG A 433 37.01 25.59 -1.57
C ARG A 433 35.81 25.83 -2.49
N LEU A 434 35.36 27.07 -2.65
CA LEU A 434 34.40 27.46 -3.71
C LEU A 434 35.09 27.58 -5.09
N ASP A 435 35.99 26.65 -5.41
CA ASP A 435 36.73 26.59 -6.68
C ASP A 435 36.03 25.61 -7.65
N VAL A 436 34.71 25.71 -7.71
CA VAL A 436 33.92 25.03 -8.75
C VAL A 436 33.97 25.93 -9.97
N GLY A 437 34.56 25.44 -11.06
CA GLY A 437 34.95 26.19 -12.25
C GLY A 437 33.96 27.29 -12.65
N GLY A 438 34.45 28.54 -12.68
CA GLY A 438 33.69 29.73 -13.11
C GLY A 438 33.08 30.58 -11.99
N TRP A 439 32.80 30.01 -10.81
CA TRP A 439 32.14 30.74 -9.71
C TRP A 439 32.96 31.93 -9.20
N ARG A 440 34.30 31.82 -9.18
CA ARG A 440 35.19 32.93 -8.79
C ARG A 440 35.07 34.16 -9.70
N ARG A 441 34.90 33.98 -11.01
CA ARG A 441 34.73 35.09 -11.96
C ARG A 441 33.36 35.74 -11.82
N PHE A 442 32.31 34.94 -11.65
CA PHE A 442 30.95 35.44 -11.40
C PHE A 442 30.87 36.23 -10.09
N VAL A 443 31.43 35.68 -9.01
CA VAL A 443 31.50 36.35 -7.70
C VAL A 443 32.34 37.64 -7.78
N ALA A 444 33.51 37.63 -8.42
CA ALA A 444 34.33 38.84 -8.51
C ALA A 444 33.66 39.99 -9.27
N LEU A 445 32.89 39.68 -10.33
CA LEU A 445 32.24 40.68 -11.18
C LEU A 445 30.93 41.22 -10.60
N PHE A 446 30.14 40.35 -9.98
CA PHE A 446 28.76 40.68 -9.60
C PHE A 446 28.55 40.77 -8.09
N LEU A 447 29.34 40.08 -7.27
CA LEU A 447 29.12 40.06 -5.81
C LEU A 447 29.22 41.45 -5.18
N PRO A 448 30.17 42.36 -5.53
CA PRO A 448 30.20 43.69 -4.94
C PRO A 448 28.96 44.54 -5.26
N LYS A 449 28.36 44.35 -6.44
CA LYS A 449 27.17 45.08 -6.89
C LYS A 449 25.90 44.51 -6.26
N VAL A 450 25.76 43.19 -6.28
CA VAL A 450 24.62 42.47 -5.69
C VAL A 450 24.65 42.58 -4.16
N TRP A 451 25.81 42.44 -3.54
CA TRP A 451 25.95 42.53 -2.08
C TRP A 451 25.57 43.91 -1.55
N LYS A 452 25.98 45.00 -2.23
CA LYS A 452 25.53 46.35 -1.87
C LYS A 452 24.01 46.50 -1.97
N ILE A 453 23.39 46.00 -3.03
CA ILE A 453 21.93 46.07 -3.21
C ILE A 453 21.22 45.23 -2.15
N VAL A 454 21.65 44.00 -1.91
CA VAL A 454 21.04 43.08 -0.94
C VAL A 454 21.22 43.58 0.49
N VAL A 455 22.39 44.10 0.87
CA VAL A 455 22.61 44.68 2.20
C VAL A 455 21.74 45.90 2.40
N VAL A 456 21.63 46.79 1.41
CA VAL A 456 20.75 47.97 1.50
C VAL A 456 19.29 47.55 1.62
N TYR A 457 18.84 46.55 0.86
CA TYR A 457 17.46 46.05 0.93
C TYR A 457 17.15 45.32 2.24
N VAL A 458 18.06 44.47 2.71
CA VAL A 458 17.91 43.75 3.99
C VAL A 458 17.98 44.72 5.16
N ALA A 459 18.89 45.69 5.14
CA ALA A 459 18.95 46.79 6.11
C ALA A 459 17.68 47.64 6.12
N PHE A 460 17.15 47.98 4.95
CA PHE A 460 15.89 48.72 4.81
C PHE A 460 14.71 47.92 5.38
N TRP A 461 14.68 46.61 5.17
CA TRP A 461 13.60 45.73 5.66
C TRP A 461 13.69 45.46 7.17
N ILE A 462 14.90 45.26 7.69
CA ILE A 462 15.17 45.16 9.13
C ILE A 462 14.86 46.49 9.81
N GLY A 463 15.24 47.63 9.21
CA GLY A 463 14.89 48.96 9.71
C GLY A 463 13.39 49.23 9.73
N LYS A 464 12.62 48.68 8.79
CA LYS A 464 11.15 48.76 8.80
C LYS A 464 10.47 47.93 9.89
N SER A 465 11.16 46.94 10.45
CA SER A 465 10.64 46.06 11.50
C SER A 465 11.09 46.47 12.91
N VAL A 466 11.95 47.48 13.02
CA VAL A 466 12.32 48.15 14.26
C VAL A 466 11.50 49.44 14.34
N GLY A 467 10.67 49.59 15.37
CA GLY A 467 9.78 50.75 15.53
C GLY A 467 10.53 52.09 15.55
N GLU A 468 9.80 53.18 15.27
CA GLU A 468 10.26 54.55 15.02
C GLU A 468 11.16 55.23 16.09
N GLU A 469 11.53 54.54 17.17
CA GLU A 469 12.28 55.14 18.29
C GLU A 469 13.79 55.26 18.04
N ASP A 470 14.37 54.40 17.19
CA ASP A 470 15.78 54.49 16.78
C ASP A 470 15.84 55.01 15.34
N GLY A 471 15.95 56.33 15.15
CA GLY A 471 16.07 56.94 13.81
C GLY A 471 17.19 56.33 12.95
N TRP A 472 17.22 56.69 11.65
CA TRP A 472 18.12 56.09 10.64
C TRP A 472 19.60 55.95 11.03
N GLU A 473 20.12 56.81 11.91
CA GLU A 473 21.49 56.68 12.45
C GLU A 473 21.70 55.44 13.35
N GLY A 474 20.72 55.08 14.19
CA GLY A 474 20.81 53.91 15.07
C GLY A 474 20.79 52.58 14.30
N VAL A 475 20.11 52.56 13.15
CA VAL A 475 20.12 51.42 12.22
C VAL A 475 21.49 51.29 11.53
N LEU A 476 22.08 52.42 11.09
CA LEU A 476 23.38 52.43 10.41
C LEU A 476 24.54 52.02 11.34
N ASP A 477 24.53 52.44 12.60
CA ASP A 477 25.57 52.07 13.57
C ASP A 477 25.52 50.59 13.96
N ARG A 478 24.32 49.98 14.03
CA ARG A 478 24.19 48.53 14.25
C ARG A 478 24.60 47.71 13.02
N ILE A 479 24.38 48.22 11.81
CA ILE A 479 24.88 47.60 10.58
C ILE A 479 26.41 47.63 10.54
N ARG A 480 27.04 48.74 10.97
CA ARG A 480 28.51 48.87 11.10
C ARG A 480 29.13 47.94 12.14
N LEU A 481 28.36 47.51 13.15
CA LEU A 481 28.78 46.53 14.15
C LEU A 481 28.74 45.07 13.65
N ILE A 482 27.92 44.78 12.63
CA ILE A 482 27.68 43.42 12.11
C ILE A 482 28.51 43.15 10.84
N LEU A 483 28.86 44.20 10.09
CA LEU A 483 29.70 44.12 8.90
C LEU A 483 31.04 44.83 9.16
N PRO A 484 32.20 44.13 9.08
CA PRO A 484 33.50 44.77 9.22
C PRO A 484 33.84 45.70 8.05
#